data_AF-A0A0G1NFA0-F1
#
_entry.id   AF-A0A0G1NFA0-F1
#
_cell.length_a   1.000
_cell.length_b   1.000
_cell.length_c   1.000
_cell.angle_alpha   90.00
_cell.angle_beta   90.00
_cell.angle_gamma   90.00
#
_symmetry.space_group_name_H-M   'P 1'
#
loop_
_entity.id
_entity.type
_entity.pdbx_description
1 polymer ?
#
loop_
_entity_poly.entity_id
_entity_poly.type
_entity_poly.pdbx_seq_one_letter_code
_entity_poly.pdbx_strand_id
1 'polypeptide(L)' 'MAHIILVRHGETEANRLGIYQGKITDHFLNLTGNRQAEAVAKTLKDFQIEKIYSSTSMRAIETAENINDY' A
#
# COMPACT_ATOMS: atom_id res chain seq x y z
N MET A 1 -10.70 -11.49 19.77
CA MET A 1 -10.31 -10.06 19.81
C MET A 1 -9.69 -9.74 18.46
N ALA A 2 -10.08 -8.64 17.82
CA ALA A 2 -9.58 -8.32 16.48
C ALA A 2 -8.27 -7.52 16.58
N HIS A 3 -7.26 -7.88 15.77
CA HIS A 3 -6.07 -7.07 15.55
C HIS A 3 -6.22 -6.30 14.24
N ILE A 4 -6.04 -4.98 14.31
CA ILE A 4 -6.13 -4.09 13.15
C ILE A 4 -4.74 -3.54 12.86
N ILE A 5 -4.26 -3.79 11.65
CA ILE A 5 -2.99 -3.27 11.14
C ILE A 5 -3.31 -2.18 10.12
N LEU A 6 -2.81 -0.97 10.35
CA LEU A 6 -3.02 0.16 9.46
C LEU A 6 -1.76 0.41 8.64
N VAL A 7 -1.88 0.31 7.32
CA VAL A 7 -0.78 0.54 6.38
C VAL A 7 -1.16 1.72 5.48
N ARG A 8 -0.25 2.70 5.35
CA ARG A 8 -0.37 3.75 4.35
C ARG A 8 0.17 3.22 3.02
N HIS A 9 -0.45 3.61 1.90
CA HIS A 9 0.05 3.29 0.56
C HIS A 9 1.53 3.70 0.38
N GLY A 10 2.25 2.97 -0.46
CA GLY A 10 3.62 3.30 -0.84
C GLY A 10 3.73 4.62 -1.62
N GLU A 11 4.95 5.09 -1.80
CA GLU A 11 5.25 6.34 -2.52
C GLU A 11 4.75 6.33 -3.99
N THR A 12 4.19 7.46 -4.43
CA THR A 12 3.92 7.77 -5.83
C THR A 12 4.79 8.94 -6.30
N GLU A 13 4.89 9.17 -7.61
CA GLU A 13 5.64 10.34 -8.13
C GLU A 13 5.10 11.67 -7.61
N ALA A 14 3.79 11.79 -7.44
CA ALA A 14 3.19 13.00 -6.87
C ALA A 14 3.59 13.19 -5.39
N ASN A 15 3.75 12.11 -4.61
CA ASN A 15 4.31 12.25 -3.26
C ASN A 15 5.75 12.75 -3.29
N ARG A 16 6.58 12.16 -4.15
CA ARG A 16 7.99 12.56 -4.33
C ARG A 16 8.15 14.02 -4.74
N LEU A 17 7.23 14.53 -5.56
CA LEU A 17 7.22 15.91 -6.05
C LEU A 17 6.46 16.89 -5.14
N GLY A 18 5.89 16.43 -4.01
CA GLY A 18 5.11 17.29 -3.11
C GLY A 18 3.77 17.76 -3.70
N ILE A 19 3.25 17.05 -4.70
CA ILE A 19 1.99 17.37 -5.37
C ILE A 19 0.82 16.77 -4.59
N TYR A 20 -0.17 17.61 -4.29
CA TYR A 20 -1.41 17.16 -3.66
C TYR A 20 -2.24 16.29 -4.61
N GLN A 21 -2.58 15.07 -4.18
CA GLN A 21 -3.29 14.08 -5.02
C GLN A 21 -4.80 14.04 -4.78
N GLY A 22 -5.28 14.51 -3.62
CA GLY A 22 -6.71 14.50 -3.28
C GLY A 22 -7.38 13.15 -3.54
N LYS A 23 -8.50 13.18 -4.28
CA LYS A 23 -9.33 12.01 -4.63
C LYS A 23 -8.93 11.36 -5.97
N ILE A 24 -7.80 11.73 -6.55
CA ILE A 24 -7.33 11.10 -7.80
C ILE A 24 -7.02 9.63 -7.51
N THR A 25 -7.64 8.73 -8.27
CA THR A 25 -7.59 7.29 -8.01
C THR A 25 -6.55 6.56 -8.84
N ASP A 26 -6.20 7.05 -10.03
CA ASP A 26 -5.35 6.40 -11.03
C ASP A 26 -3.85 6.68 -10.88
N HIS A 27 -3.41 7.18 -9.73
CA HIS A 27 -1.99 7.29 -9.41
C HIS A 27 -1.48 5.97 -8.83
N PHE A 28 -0.50 5.40 -9.52
CA PHE A 28 0.19 4.15 -9.17
C PHE A 28 1.43 4.41 -8.31
N LEU A 29 1.91 3.37 -7.65
CA LEU A 29 3.17 3.35 -6.94
C LEU A 29 4.33 3.60 -7.92
N ASN A 30 5.33 4.35 -7.46
CA ASN A 30 6.60 4.40 -8.17
C ASN A 30 7.50 3.23 -7.75
N LEU A 31 8.73 3.18 -8.27
CA LEU A 31 9.68 2.11 -7.94
C LEU A 31 9.99 2.05 -6.44
N THR A 32 10.06 3.19 -5.77
CA THR A 32 10.26 3.29 -4.32
C THR A 32 9.04 2.74 -3.57
N GLY A 33 7.83 3.11 -4.00
CA GLY A 33 6.57 2.66 -3.41
C GLY A 33 6.38 1.16 -3.51
N ASN A 34 6.74 0.54 -4.65
CA ASN A 34 6.71 -0.92 -4.79
C ASN A 34 7.68 -1.59 -3.81
N ARG A 35 8.93 -1.11 -3.70
CA ARG A 35 9.89 -1.64 -2.72
C ARG A 35 9.43 -1.46 -1.27
N GLN A 36 8.73 -0.36 -0.97
CA GLN A 36 8.12 -0.15 0.35
C GLN A 36 7.02 -1.17 0.62
N ALA A 37 6.14 -1.42 -0.36
CA ALA A 37 5.07 -2.40 -0.23
C ALA A 37 5.62 -3.82 -0.03
N GLU A 38 6.64 -4.22 -0.80
CA GLU A 38 7.35 -5.49 -0.61
C GLU A 38 7.98 -5.62 0.79
N ALA A 39 8.54 -4.54 1.33
CA ALA A 39 9.13 -4.55 2.68
C ALA A 39 8.05 -4.72 3.76
N VAL A 40 6.88 -4.10 3.58
CA VAL A 40 5.73 -4.31 4.47
C VAL A 40 5.24 -5.76 4.37
N ALA A 41 5.09 -6.31 3.16
CA ALA A 41 4.70 -7.70 2.95
C ALA A 41 5.62 -8.68 3.71
N LYS A 42 6.94 -8.52 3.55
CA LYS A 42 7.95 -9.30 4.28
C LYS A 42 7.88 -9.14 5.80
N THR A 43 7.53 -7.96 6.28
CA THR A 43 7.38 -7.68 7.73
C THR A 43 6.12 -8.33 8.29
N LEU A 44 5.06 -8.40 7.48
CA LEU A 44 3.77 -8.94 7.88
C LEU A 44 3.61 -10.44 7.59
N LYS A 45 4.57 -11.09 6.93
CA LYS A 45 4.50 -12.50 6.52
C LYS A 45 4.13 -13.49 7.63
N ASP A 46 4.52 -13.19 8.88
CA ASP A 46 4.29 -14.08 10.03
C ASP A 46 2.97 -13.76 10.76
N PHE A 47 2.24 -12.73 10.32
CA PHE A 47 0.92 -12.38 10.83
C PHE A 47 -0.16 -13.16 10.07
N GLN A 48 -1.11 -13.75 10.81
CA GLN A 48 -2.30 -14.33 10.19
C GLN A 48 -3.26 -13.23 9.75
N ILE A 49 -3.15 -12.80 8.49
CA ILE A 49 -4.04 -11.81 7.90
C ILE A 49 -5.26 -12.51 7.30
N GLU A 50 -6.41 -12.39 7.96
CA GLU A 50 -7.67 -12.98 7.48
C GLU A 50 -8.33 -12.14 6.38
N LYS A 51 -8.16 -10.81 6.42
CA LYS A 51 -8.80 -9.87 5.49
C LYS A 51 -7.92 -8.65 5.26
N ILE A 52 -7.87 -8.20 4.01
CA ILE A 52 -7.25 -6.95 3.62
C ILE A 52 -8.32 -6.04 3.04
N TYR A 53 -8.35 -4.79 3.51
CA TYR A 53 -9.22 -3.75 2.99
C TYR A 53 -8.37 -2.61 2.46
N SER A 54 -8.74 -2.06 1.31
CA SER A 54 -8.06 -0.92 0.71
C SER A 54 -9.05 0.13 0.24
N SER A 55 -8.58 1.37 0.11
CA SER A 55 -9.33 2.41 -0.59
C SER A 55 -9.38 2.09 -2.09
N THR A 56 -10.32 2.71 -2.82
CA THR A 56 -10.44 2.52 -4.27
C THR A 56 -9.31 3.17 -5.11
N SER A 57 -8.28 3.74 -4.49
CA SER A 57 -7.16 4.34 -5.22
C SER A 57 -6.09 3.31 -5.57
N MET A 58 -5.58 3.36 -6.80
CA MET A 58 -4.59 2.43 -7.35
C MET A 58 -3.34 2.29 -6.49
N ARG A 59 -2.72 3.38 -6.02
CA ARG A 59 -1.57 3.31 -5.07
C ARG A 59 -1.86 2.48 -3.82
N ALA A 60 -3.09 2.53 -3.29
CA ALA A 60 -3.47 1.75 -2.12
C ALA A 60 -3.83 0.30 -2.48
N ILE A 61 -4.42 0.08 -3.66
CA ILE A 61 -4.68 -1.26 -4.21
C ILE A 61 -3.36 -1.99 -4.45
N GLU A 62 -2.42 -1.41 -5.18
CA GLU A 62 -1.11 -2.03 -5.46
C GLU A 62 -0.33 -2.32 -4.18
N THR A 63 -0.39 -1.43 -3.18
CA THR A 63 0.24 -1.70 -1.88
C THR A 63 -0.39 -2.92 -1.21
N ALA A 64 -1.72 -3.04 -1.25
CA ALA A 64 -2.45 -4.16 -0.67
C ALA A 64 -2.21 -5.47 -1.43
N GLU A 65 -2.13 -5.42 -2.76
CA GLU A 65 -1.82 -6.58 -3.63
C GLU A 65 -0.42 -7.12 -3.31
N ASN A 66 0.59 -6.25 -3.21
CA ASN A 66 1.94 -6.66 -2.81
C ASN A 66 1.98 -7.35 -1.43
N ILE A 67 1.12 -6.94 -0.50
CA ILE A 67 1.00 -7.58 0.83
C ILE A 67 0.24 -8.91 0.73
N ASN A 68 -0.75 -9.01 -0.16
CA ASN A 68 -1.55 -10.22 -0.35
C ASN A 68 -0.79 -11.34 -1.09
N ASP A 69 0.17 -10.98 -1.94
CA ASP A 69 0.92 -11.93 -2.77
C ASP A 69 2.06 -12.66 -2.02
N TYR A 70 2.33 -12.29 -0.76
CA TYR A 70 3.42 -12.82 0.06
C TYR A 70 2.92 -13.74 1.17
#